data_AF-A0A7S0P014-F1
#
_entry.id   AF-A0A7S0P014-F1
#
_cell.length_a   1.000
_cell.length_b   1.000
_cell.length_c   1.000
_cell.angle_alpha   90.00
_cell.angle_beta   90.00
_cell.angle_gamma   90.00
#
_symmetry.space_group_name_H-M   'P 1'
#
loop_
_entity.id
_entity.type
_entity.pdbx_description
1 polymer ?
#
loop_
_entity_poly.entity_id
_entity_poly.type
_entity_poly.pdbx_seq_one_letter_code
_entity_poly.pdbx_strand_id
1 'polypeptide(L)'
;MPNKAGGRGGLLDRPSGRQVAGRDFAHESTCLVCWSRQPPDVAGKGKAKAAALRGCDLCPAAFHLSCLGLQPSDVPSFGVWSCPHHACRVCGRKAAAAGGLLFRCMNCVNAYCE
;
A
#
# COMPACT_ATOMS: atom_id res chain seq x y z
N MET A 1 -5.46 11.11 -16.32
CA MET A 1 -6.61 10.86 -15.44
C MET A 1 -6.09 10.20 -14.17
N PRO A 2 -6.19 10.85 -13.00
CA PRO A 2 -5.74 10.23 -11.75
C PRO A 2 -6.47 8.90 -11.57
N ASN A 3 -5.72 7.87 -11.19
CA ASN A 3 -6.26 6.57 -10.82
C ASN A 3 -7.42 6.81 -9.83
N LYS A 4 -8.55 6.10 -9.93
CA LYS A 4 -9.63 6.12 -8.93
C LYS A 4 -9.16 5.44 -7.63
N ALA A 5 -7.92 5.67 -7.22
CA ALA A 5 -7.21 5.01 -6.14
C ALA A 5 -7.54 5.63 -4.76
N GLY A 6 -8.74 6.20 -4.63
CA GLY A 6 -9.41 6.29 -3.32
C GLY A 6 -9.91 4.93 -2.84
N GLY A 7 -9.82 3.88 -3.67
CA GLY A 7 -10.37 2.56 -3.38
C GLY A 7 -9.64 1.84 -2.25
N ARG A 8 -10.43 1.31 -1.31
CA ARG A 8 -10.04 0.30 -0.32
C ARG A 8 -9.77 -1.03 -1.04
N GLY A 9 -8.84 -1.01 -2.00
CA GLY A 9 -8.67 -2.01 -3.05
C GLY A 9 -8.54 -3.40 -2.46
N GLY A 10 -9.53 -4.23 -2.74
CA GLY A 10 -9.54 -5.65 -2.41
C GLY A 10 -9.99 -6.43 -3.63
N LEU A 11 -9.95 -7.76 -3.53
CA LEU A 11 -10.32 -8.69 -4.61
C LEU A 11 -11.71 -8.44 -5.24
N LEU A 12 -12.56 -7.67 -4.55
CA LEU A 12 -13.92 -7.32 -4.93
C LEU A 12 -14.04 -6.02 -5.74
N ASP A 13 -13.00 -5.19 -5.82
CA ASP A 13 -13.02 -3.88 -6.50
C ASP A 13 -12.47 -3.98 -7.94
N ARG A 14 -12.81 -5.05 -8.66
CA ARG A 14 -12.27 -5.29 -10.00
C ARG A 14 -13.01 -4.40 -11.03
N PRO A 15 -12.31 -3.54 -11.79
CA PRO A 15 -12.97 -2.71 -12.79
C PRO A 15 -13.61 -3.58 -13.88
N SER A 16 -14.81 -3.20 -14.34
CA SER A 16 -15.63 -3.94 -15.30
C SER A 16 -15.16 -3.82 -16.77
N GLY A 17 -13.85 -3.65 -17.02
CA GLY A 17 -13.29 -3.42 -18.35
C GLY A 17 -11.90 -4.03 -18.55
N ARG A 18 -11.29 -3.76 -19.72
CA ARG A 18 -9.93 -4.22 -20.03
C ARG A 18 -8.94 -3.65 -19.01
N GLN A 19 -8.22 -4.54 -18.34
CA GLN A 19 -7.21 -4.15 -17.37
C GLN A 19 -6.00 -3.52 -18.07
N VAL A 20 -5.48 -2.44 -17.48
CA VAL A 20 -4.28 -1.73 -17.90
C VAL A 20 -3.15 -2.10 -16.95
N ALA A 21 -2.09 -2.72 -17.49
CA ALA A 21 -0.91 -3.09 -16.74
C ALA A 21 -0.29 -1.86 -16.03
N GLY A 22 0.14 -2.04 -14.79
CA GLY A 22 0.73 -0.97 -13.97
C GLY A 22 -0.27 0.07 -13.43
N ARG A 23 -1.56 -0.06 -13.75
CA ARG A 23 -2.63 0.81 -13.22
C ARG A 23 -3.69 0.02 -12.47
N ASP A 24 -4.06 -1.13 -13.02
CA ASP A 24 -5.10 -1.99 -12.47
C ASP A 24 -4.44 -3.24 -11.86
N PHE A 25 -4.53 -3.37 -10.54
CA PHE A 25 -4.01 -4.52 -9.80
C PHE A 25 -4.84 -4.74 -8.54
N ALA A 26 -4.90 -6.00 -8.09
CA ALA A 26 -5.45 -6.32 -6.79
C ALA A 26 -4.38 -6.07 -5.72
N HIS A 27 -4.78 -5.51 -4.59
CA HIS A 27 -3.89 -5.40 -3.44
C HIS A 27 -3.82 -6.70 -2.66
N GLU A 28 -2.70 -6.89 -1.96
CA GLU A 28 -2.47 -7.99 -1.04
C GLU A 28 -3.56 -8.07 0.03
N SER A 29 -3.93 -9.30 0.40
CA SER A 29 -4.99 -9.55 1.40
C SER A 29 -4.50 -9.42 2.86
N THR A 30 -3.19 -9.24 3.02
CA THR A 30 -2.47 -9.14 4.29
C THR A 30 -1.60 -7.89 4.32
N CYS A 31 -1.39 -7.33 5.50
CA CYS A 31 -0.46 -6.24 5.69
C CYS A 31 0.99 -6.70 5.45
N LEU A 32 1.76 -5.99 4.64
CA LEU A 32 3.17 -6.33 4.37
C LEU A 32 4.07 -6.22 5.61
N VAL A 33 3.67 -5.44 6.63
CA VAL A 33 4.47 -5.25 7.85
C VAL A 33 4.28 -6.40 8.84
N CYS A 34 3.03 -6.75 9.15
CA CYS A 34 2.69 -7.74 10.18
C CYS A 34 2.20 -9.08 9.62
N TRP A 35 2.13 -9.22 8.30
CA TRP A 35 1.71 -10.43 7.58
C TRP A 35 0.31 -10.93 7.95
N SER A 36 -0.49 -10.06 8.56
CA SER A 36 -1.81 -10.37 9.09
C SER A 36 -2.86 -9.53 8.38
N ARG A 37 -4.05 -10.09 8.23
CA ARG A 37 -5.21 -9.34 7.71
C ARG A 37 -5.78 -8.39 8.77
N GLN A 38 -5.76 -8.81 10.03
CA GLN A 38 -6.21 -8.01 11.17
C GLN A 38 -5.04 -7.28 11.80
N PRO A 39 -5.24 -6.06 12.31
CA PRO A 39 -4.18 -5.35 13.01
C PRO A 39 -3.94 -5.98 14.39
N PRO A 40 -2.73 -5.80 14.96
CA PRO A 40 -2.32 -6.49 16.18
C PRO A 40 -3.14 -6.10 17.43
N ASP A 41 -3.80 -4.93 17.43
CA ASP A 41 -4.61 -4.42 18.54
C ASP A 41 -5.99 -5.09 18.69
N VAL A 42 -6.45 -5.85 17.69
CA VAL A 42 -7.75 -6.56 17.73
C VAL A 42 -7.62 -8.08 17.84
N ALA A 43 -6.46 -8.58 18.26
CA ALA A 43 -6.24 -10.01 18.51
C ALA A 43 -7.14 -10.50 19.66
N GLY A 44 -8.32 -11.05 19.34
CA GLY A 44 -9.07 -11.90 20.28
C GLY A 44 -10.57 -11.63 20.52
N LYS A 45 -11.28 -10.78 19.76
CA LYS A 45 -12.75 -10.68 19.91
C LYS A 45 -13.49 -10.74 18.57
N GLY A 46 -14.46 -11.66 18.51
CA GLY A 46 -15.19 -12.05 17.30
C GLY A 46 -15.81 -10.90 16.51
N LYS A 47 -15.96 -11.15 15.19
CA LYS A 47 -16.59 -10.26 14.18
C LYS A 47 -16.15 -8.79 14.25
N ALA A 48 -14.88 -8.51 14.52
CA ALA A 48 -14.32 -7.18 14.29
C ALA A 48 -14.39 -6.86 12.80
N LYS A 49 -15.07 -5.76 12.45
CA LYS A 49 -15.03 -5.15 11.11
C LYS A 49 -13.55 -4.95 10.78
N ALA A 50 -12.99 -5.78 9.89
CA ALA A 50 -11.56 -5.82 9.61
C ALA A 50 -11.07 -4.38 9.42
N ALA A 51 -10.16 -3.90 10.26
CA ALA A 51 -9.56 -2.59 10.05
C ALA A 51 -8.99 -2.62 8.64
N ALA A 52 -9.54 -1.76 7.78
CA ALA A 52 -9.36 -1.91 6.35
C ALA A 52 -7.89 -1.70 6.02
N LEU A 53 -7.28 -2.70 5.39
CA LEU A 53 -5.97 -2.52 4.77
C LEU A 53 -6.08 -1.36 3.78
N ARG A 54 -5.13 -0.42 3.86
CA ARG A 54 -4.95 0.63 2.86
C ARG A 54 -4.04 0.08 1.77
N GLY A 55 -4.54 0.04 0.54
CA GLY A 55 -3.74 -0.27 -0.65
C GLY A 55 -2.86 0.91 -1.06
N CYS A 56 -1.69 0.61 -1.63
CA CYS A 56 -0.86 1.59 -2.32
C CYS A 56 -1.44 1.89 -3.71
N ASP A 57 -1.45 3.15 -4.12
CA ASP A 57 -2.06 3.52 -5.41
C ASP A 57 -1.13 3.24 -6.62
N LEU A 58 0.12 2.83 -6.33
CA LEU A 58 1.19 2.61 -7.29
C LEU A 58 1.74 1.17 -7.27
N CYS A 59 1.28 0.31 -6.36
CA CYS A 59 1.70 -1.09 -6.30
C CYS A 59 0.67 -1.98 -5.57
N PRO A 60 0.77 -3.31 -5.71
CA PRO A 60 -0.13 -4.25 -5.04
C PRO A 60 -0.03 -4.31 -3.50
N ALA A 61 0.93 -3.64 -2.87
CA ALA A 61 1.12 -3.78 -1.43
C ALA A 61 -0.03 -3.14 -0.61
N ALA A 62 -0.36 -3.77 0.51
CA ALA A 62 -1.42 -3.36 1.43
C ALA A 62 -0.89 -3.24 2.87
N PHE A 63 -1.44 -2.30 3.63
CA PHE A 63 -0.93 -1.94 4.96
C PHE A 63 -2.03 -1.59 5.95
N HIS A 64 -1.83 -1.91 7.23
CA HIS A 64 -2.48 -1.16 8.29
C HIS A 64 -1.74 0.17 8.46
N LEU A 65 -2.47 1.28 8.57
CA LEU A 65 -1.85 2.60 8.79
C LEU A 65 -1.06 2.62 10.11
N SER A 66 -1.59 1.98 11.15
CA SER A 66 -0.92 1.82 12.45
C SER A 66 0.42 1.07 12.34
N CYS A 67 0.52 0.04 11.49
CA CYS A 67 1.78 -0.66 11.24
C CYS A 67 2.83 0.20 10.53
N LEU A 68 2.42 1.29 9.87
CA LEU A 68 3.31 2.30 9.30
C LEU A 68 3.57 3.47 10.26
N GLY A 69 2.96 3.48 11.45
CA GLY A 69 2.98 4.62 12.36
C GLY A 69 2.18 5.83 11.85
N LEU A 70 1.25 5.60 10.92
CA LEU A 70 0.41 6.64 10.31
C LEU A 70 -1.00 6.64 10.89
N GLN A 71 -1.60 7.81 10.95
CA GLN A 71 -3.02 8.02 11.21
C GLN A 71 -3.78 8.17 9.88
N PRO A 72 -5.11 7.98 9.87
CA PRO A 72 -5.94 8.23 8.70
C PRO A 72 -5.79 9.65 8.12
N SER A 73 -5.44 10.64 8.95
CA SER A 73 -5.18 12.02 8.53
C SER A 73 -3.89 12.19 7.73
N ASP A 74 -2.93 11.27 7.87
CA ASP A 74 -1.64 11.33 7.18
C ASP A 74 -1.72 10.80 5.74
N VAL A 75 -2.84 10.14 5.42
CA VAL A 75 -3.11 9.60 4.10
C VAL A 75 -4.17 10.48 3.44
N PRO A 76 -3.92 10.99 2.22
CA PRO A 76 -4.88 11.85 1.56
C PRO A 76 -6.17 11.07 1.25
N SER A 77 -7.32 11.63 1.65
CA SER A 77 -8.64 11.08 1.28
C SER A 77 -8.90 11.13 -0.23
N PHE A 78 -8.23 12.05 -0.94
CA PHE A 78 -8.30 12.24 -2.38
C PHE A 78 -6.90 12.42 -2.96
N GLY A 79 -6.63 11.77 -4.10
CA GLY A 79 -5.33 11.84 -4.77
C GLY A 79 -4.61 10.49 -4.74
N VAL A 80 -3.30 10.52 -4.98
CA VAL A 80 -2.44 9.33 -5.03
C VAL A 80 -1.62 9.26 -3.75
N TRP A 81 -1.72 8.14 -3.05
CA TRP A 81 -0.87 7.77 -1.95
C TRP A 81 0.11 6.67 -2.37
N SER A 82 1.39 6.92 -2.14
CA SER A 82 2.47 5.96 -2.41
C SER A 82 3.03 5.43 -1.09
N CYS A 83 3.09 4.12 -0.94
CA CYS A 83 3.70 3.48 0.22
C CYS A 83 5.24 3.69 0.26
N PRO A 84 5.91 3.41 1.39
CA PRO A 84 7.35 3.63 1.55
C PRO A 84 8.26 2.91 0.54
N HIS A 85 7.78 1.85 -0.12
CA HIS A 85 8.49 1.20 -1.22
C HIS A 85 8.79 2.11 -2.42
N HIS A 86 8.15 3.27 -2.53
CA HIS A 86 8.36 4.23 -3.62
C HIS A 86 9.38 5.33 -3.29
N ALA A 87 10.10 5.23 -2.17
CA ALA A 87 11.19 6.11 -1.81
C ALA A 87 12.34 5.34 -1.16
N CYS A 88 13.58 5.75 -1.42
CA CYS A 88 14.74 5.18 -0.72
C CYS A 88 14.65 5.48 0.79
N ARG A 89 14.81 4.45 1.62
CA ARG A 89 14.78 4.55 3.09
C ARG A 89 15.88 5.45 3.64
N VAL A 90 17.01 5.54 2.94
CA VAL A 90 18.20 6.28 3.38
C VAL A 90 18.14 7.75 2.93
N CYS A 91 17.93 8.01 1.64
CA CYS A 91 18.03 9.35 1.07
C CYS A 91 16.69 9.95 0.61
N GLY A 92 15.59 9.21 0.69
CA GLY A 92 14.25 9.68 0.31
C GLY A 92 14.00 9.81 -1.20
N ARG A 93 15.00 9.58 -2.06
CA ARG A 93 14.84 9.66 -3.52
C ARG A 93 13.78 8.69 -4.02
N LYS A 94 12.90 9.18 -4.91
CA LYS A 94 11.96 8.36 -5.68
C LYS A 94 12.68 7.73 -6.87
N ALA A 95 12.12 6.68 -7.46
CA ALA A 95 12.72 5.95 -8.59
C ALA A 95 13.21 6.88 -9.72
N ALA A 96 12.41 7.88 -10.12
CA ALA A 96 12.79 8.83 -11.16
C ALA A 96 14.08 9.63 -10.85
N ALA A 97 14.36 9.90 -9.57
CA ALA A 97 15.57 10.60 -9.12
C ALA A 97 16.75 9.66 -8.79
N ALA A 98 16.54 8.35 -8.92
CA ALA A 98 17.49 7.28 -8.59
C ALA A 98 17.75 6.37 -9.81
N GLY A 99 17.79 6.94 -11.02
CA GLY A 99 18.07 6.17 -12.25
C GLY A 99 16.92 5.29 -12.74
N GLY A 100 15.70 5.49 -12.23
CA GLY A 100 14.50 4.77 -12.65
C GLY A 100 14.19 3.51 -11.86
N LEU A 101 15.03 3.13 -10.89
CA LEU A 101 14.87 1.88 -10.15
C LEU A 101 15.07 2.09 -8.64
N LEU A 102 14.30 1.35 -7.83
CA LEU A 102 14.53 1.17 -6.40
C LEU A 102 14.48 -0.33 -6.09
N PHE A 103 15.43 -0.80 -5.29
CA PHE A 103 15.44 -2.17 -4.77
C PHE A 103 14.51 -2.25 -3.58
N ARG A 104 13.31 -2.80 -3.79
CA ARG A 104 12.28 -2.97 -2.76
C ARG A 104 12.48 -4.29 -2.03
N CYS A 105 12.48 -4.26 -0.71
CA CYS A 105 12.49 -5.49 0.08
C CYS A 105 11.13 -6.20 -0.03
N MET A 106 11.14 -7.50 -0.27
CA MET A 106 9.92 -8.32 -0.29
C MET A 106 9.35 -8.57 1.11
N ASN A 107 10.16 -8.39 2.15
CA ASN A 107 9.81 -8.78 3.52
C ASN A 107 9.51 -7.61 4.46
N CYS A 108 9.72 -6.37 4.02
CA CYS A 108 9.45 -5.17 4.80
C CYS A 108 9.19 -3.95 3.90
N VAL A 109 8.88 -2.80 4.49
CA VAL A 109 8.53 -1.55 3.79
C VAL A 109 9.71 -0.78 3.21
N ASN A 110 10.94 -1.24 3.43
CA ASN A 110 12.11 -0.51 2.99
C ASN A 110 12.37 -0.73 1.50
N ALA A 111 12.80 0.35 0.84
CA ALA A 111 13.43 0.30 -0.46
C ALA A 111 14.73 1.09 -0.44
N TYR A 112 15.66 0.75 -1.32
CA TYR A 112 16.96 1.38 -1.41
C TYR A 112 17.23 1.77 -2.85
N CYS A 113 17.75 2.99 -3.05
CA CYS A 113 18.49 3.29 -4.26
C CYS A 113 19.90 2.70 -4.13
N GLU A 114 20.60 2.57 -5.26
CA GLU A 114 22.06 2.34 -5.26
C GLU A 114 22.81 3.40 -4.44
#